data_AF-A0A960ZPZ4-F1
#
_entry.id   AF-A0A960ZPZ4-F1
#
_cell.length_a   1.000
_cell.length_b   1.000
_cell.length_c   1.000
_cell.angle_alpha   90.00
_cell.angle_beta   90.00
_cell.angle_gamma   90.00
#
_symmetry.space_group_name_H-M   'P 1'
#
loop_
_entity.id
_entity.type
_entity.pdbx_description
1 polymer ?
#
loop_
_entity_poly.entity_id
_entity_poly.type
_entity_poly.pdbx_seq_one_letter_code
_entity_poly.pdbx_strand_id
1 'polypeptide(L)'
;MKTSLLSLVLFCIFSTLQAGEAPALKAPEAAAIAQGDLASRGLEASVYIAEMVFKDSGLFGGEPAHWEVLWSKEFDAQTEGRKEIGLKIKMDGSYTRSVR
;
A
#
# COMPACT_ATOMS: atom_id res chain seq x y z
N MET A 1 0.45 -36.94 -38.11
CA MET A 1 1.23 -35.70 -37.82
C MET A 1 0.29 -34.51 -37.58
N LYS A 2 -0.63 -34.56 -36.59
CA LYS A 2 -1.62 -33.49 -36.35
C LYS A 2 -1.86 -33.13 -34.88
N THR A 3 -1.24 -33.84 -33.93
CA THR A 3 -1.40 -33.61 -32.49
C THR A 3 -0.41 -32.60 -31.91
N SER A 4 0.66 -32.24 -32.64
CA SER A 4 1.72 -31.36 -32.14
C SER A 4 1.39 -29.86 -32.17
N LEU A 5 0.32 -29.43 -32.85
CA LEU A 5 -0.03 -28.00 -32.93
C LEU A 5 -0.78 -27.50 -31.70
N LEU A 6 -1.50 -28.38 -30.99
CA LEU A 6 -2.36 -27.97 -29.86
C LEU A 6 -1.54 -27.62 -28.60
N SER A 7 -0.37 -28.25 -28.44
CA SER A 7 0.50 -28.04 -27.28
C SER A 7 1.25 -26.69 -27.30
N LEU A 8 1.45 -26.10 -28.48
CA LEU A 8 2.18 -24.83 -28.60
C LEU A 8 1.30 -23.63 -28.26
N VAL A 9 -0.01 -23.71 -28.50
CA VAL A 9 -0.96 -22.64 -28.19
C VAL A 9 -1.20 -22.51 -26.68
N LEU A 10 -1.13 -23.62 -25.93
CA LEU A 10 -1.37 -23.62 -24.49
C LEU A 10 -0.22 -22.98 -23.68
N PHE A 11 1.01 -22.97 -24.22
CA PHE A 11 2.18 -22.40 -23.53
C PHE A 11 2.22 -20.86 -23.60
N CYS A 12 1.58 -20.25 -24.61
CA CYS A 12 1.58 -18.79 -24.79
C CYS A 12 0.58 -18.05 -23.87
N ILE A 13 -0.35 -18.75 -23.22
CA ILE A 13 -1.37 -18.12 -22.37
C ILE A 13 -0.81 -17.80 -20.95
N PHE A 14 0.27 -18.47 -20.55
CA PHE A 14 0.87 -18.25 -19.22
C PHE A 14 1.87 -17.08 -19.15
N SER A 15 2.25 -16.48 -20.27
CA SER A 15 3.23 -15.39 -20.30
C SER A 15 2.64 -13.99 -20.02
N THR A 16 1.32 -13.86 -19.86
CA THR A 16 0.66 -12.56 -19.58
C THR A 16 0.32 -12.33 -18.12
N LEU A 17 0.69 -13.24 -17.21
CA LEU A 17 0.80 -12.94 -15.79
C LEU A 17 2.13 -12.20 -15.53
N GLN A 18 2.35 -11.11 -16.25
CA GLN A 18 3.13 -10.01 -15.67
C GLN A 18 2.28 -9.52 -14.52
N ALA A 19 2.58 -10.03 -13.32
CA ALA A 19 2.40 -9.26 -12.11
C ALA A 19 3.01 -7.90 -12.41
N GLY A 20 2.15 -6.91 -12.69
CA GLY A 20 2.60 -5.55 -12.90
C GLY A 20 3.43 -5.21 -11.69
N GLU A 21 4.72 -5.02 -11.90
CA GLU A 21 5.65 -4.52 -10.90
C GLU A 21 5.08 -3.16 -10.52
N ALA A 22 4.22 -3.14 -9.49
CA ALA A 22 3.52 -1.93 -9.08
C ALA A 22 4.62 -0.88 -8.84
N PRO A 23 4.49 0.31 -9.43
CA PRO A 23 5.56 1.29 -9.40
C PRO A 23 6.00 1.51 -7.95
N ALA A 24 7.30 1.49 -7.70
CA ALA A 24 7.85 1.65 -6.36
C ALA A 24 7.58 3.08 -5.86
N LEU A 25 6.42 3.29 -5.24
CA LEU A 25 6.01 4.55 -4.61
C LEU A 25 7.13 5.04 -3.70
N LYS A 26 7.67 6.22 -4.00
CA LYS A 26 8.81 6.77 -3.28
C LYS A 26 8.35 7.40 -1.96
N ALA A 27 9.27 7.53 -1.01
CA ALA A 27 8.97 8.15 0.29
C ALA A 27 8.29 9.53 0.18
N PRO A 28 8.71 10.46 -0.71
CA PRO A 28 8.02 11.76 -0.85
C PRO A 28 6.58 11.64 -1.35
N GLU A 29 6.29 10.66 -2.22
CA GLU A 29 4.94 10.42 -2.75
C GLU A 29 4.03 9.84 -1.66
N ALA A 30 4.55 8.90 -0.87
CA ALA A 30 3.86 8.39 0.32
C ALA A 30 3.59 9.50 1.36
N ALA A 31 4.56 10.40 1.57
CA ALA A 31 4.40 11.54 2.46
C ALA A 31 3.32 12.50 1.94
N ALA A 32 3.28 12.75 0.63
CA ALA A 32 2.27 13.59 0.01
C ALA A 32 0.86 12.99 0.14
N ILE A 33 0.72 11.67 -0.03
CA ILE A 33 -0.55 10.96 0.20
C ILE A 33 -1.00 11.12 1.66
N ALA A 34 -0.11 10.87 2.62
CA ALA A 34 -0.41 11.01 4.04
C ALA A 34 -0.77 12.44 4.44
N GLN A 35 -0.04 13.43 3.93
CA GLN A 35 -0.33 14.84 4.20
C GLN A 35 -1.65 15.28 3.55
N GLY A 36 -1.92 14.81 2.33
CA GLY A 36 -3.17 15.05 1.63
C GLY A 36 -4.37 14.45 2.37
N ASP A 37 -4.19 13.28 2.99
CA ASP A 37 -5.20 12.69 3.84
C ASP A 37 -5.52 13.55 5.07
N LEU A 38 -4.51 13.98 5.83
CA LEU A 38 -4.70 14.88 6.98
C LEU A 38 -5.39 16.18 6.56
N ALA A 39 -4.97 16.77 5.43
CA ALA A 39 -5.55 17.99 4.89
C ALA A 39 -7.02 17.82 4.51
N SER A 40 -7.38 16.69 3.89
CA SER A 40 -8.77 16.40 3.51
C SER A 40 -9.72 16.29 4.71
N ARG A 41 -9.17 16.08 5.91
CA ARG A 41 -9.90 15.91 7.17
C ARG A 41 -9.78 17.11 8.11
N GLY A 42 -9.06 18.18 7.72
CA GLY A 42 -8.81 19.34 8.58
C GLY A 42 -7.90 19.04 9.77
N LEU A 43 -7.06 18.02 9.69
CA LEU A 43 -6.17 17.57 10.77
C LEU A 43 -4.73 18.09 10.64
N GLU A 44 -4.37 18.65 9.48
CA GLU A 44 -3.03 19.07 9.08
C GLU A 44 -2.40 20.14 9.98
N ALA A 45 -3.22 20.91 10.69
CA ALA A 45 -2.73 21.91 11.64
C ALA A 45 -2.36 21.33 13.02
N SER A 46 -2.80 20.09 13.33
CA SER A 46 -2.73 19.54 14.69
C SER A 46 -2.11 18.15 14.78
N VAL A 47 -2.04 17.43 13.66
CA VAL A 47 -1.42 16.11 13.50
C VAL A 47 -0.42 16.24 12.36
N TYR A 48 0.76 15.62 12.52
CA TYR A 48 1.80 15.59 11.50
C TYR A 48 2.40 14.19 11.40
N ILE A 49 3.12 13.93 10.30
CA ILE A 49 3.87 12.71 10.10
C ILE A 49 5.06 12.70 11.09
N ALA A 50 5.05 11.77 12.04
CA ALA A 50 6.13 11.61 13.02
C ALA A 50 7.21 10.64 12.55
N GLU A 51 6.81 9.57 11.87
CA GLU A 51 7.71 8.54 11.39
C GLU A 51 7.20 7.96 10.08
N MET A 52 8.12 7.58 9.19
CA MET A 52 7.82 6.83 7.98
C MET A 52 8.80 5.67 7.85
N VAL A 53 8.27 4.46 7.68
CA VAL A 53 9.06 3.23 7.58
C VAL A 53 8.64 2.45 6.34
N PHE A 54 9.61 2.08 5.52
CA PHE A 54 9.37 1.12 4.45
C PHE A 54 9.34 -0.29 5.02
N LYS A 55 8.27 -1.03 4.72
CA LYS A 55 8.15 -2.45 5.01
C LYS A 55 8.22 -3.20 3.70
N ASP A 56 9.25 -4.03 3.57
CA ASP A 56 9.35 -4.96 2.46
C ASP A 56 8.28 -6.05 2.59
N SER A 57 7.90 -6.63 1.46
CA SER A 57 7.00 -7.77 1.37
C SER A 57 7.46 -8.91 2.28
N GLY A 58 6.54 -9.43 3.09
CA GLY A 58 6.82 -10.59 3.93
C GLY A 58 7.10 -11.83 3.08
N LEU A 59 8.12 -12.62 3.45
CA LEU A 59 8.33 -13.95 2.87
C LEU A 59 7.07 -14.81 3.10
N PHE A 60 6.69 -15.59 2.08
CA PHE A 60 5.52 -16.51 2.07
C PHE A 60 4.13 -15.87 1.97
N GLY A 61 3.96 -14.83 1.14
CA GLY A 61 2.63 -14.26 0.87
C GLY A 61 2.07 -13.48 2.05
N GLY A 62 2.97 -12.94 2.89
CA GLY A 62 2.63 -11.98 3.91
C GLY A 62 2.17 -10.66 3.33
N GLU A 63 2.18 -9.63 4.17
CA GLU A 63 1.74 -8.31 3.76
C GLU A 63 2.59 -7.76 2.59
N PRO A 64 1.97 -7.25 1.51
CA PRO A 64 2.70 -6.64 0.40
C PRO A 64 3.57 -5.47 0.87
N ALA A 65 4.61 -5.14 0.10
CA ALA A 65 5.46 -3.99 0.40
C ALA A 65 4.62 -2.70 0.54
N HIS A 66 4.89 -1.92 1.57
CA HIS A 66 4.14 -0.70 1.89
C HIS A 66 4.99 0.28 2.70
N TRP A 67 4.56 1.54 2.71
CA TRP A 67 5.00 2.54 3.67
C TRP A 67 4.08 2.53 4.88
N GLU A 68 4.64 2.37 6.07
CA GLU A 68 3.96 2.72 7.32
C GLU A 68 4.25 4.17 7.65
N VAL A 69 3.21 4.96 7.82
CA VAL A 69 3.28 6.37 8.22
C VAL A 69 2.63 6.50 9.57
N LEU A 70 3.36 6.99 10.57
CA LEU A 70 2.85 7.15 11.92
C LEU A 70 2.59 8.63 12.23
N TRP A 71 1.50 8.86 12.95
CA TRP A 71 1.06 10.18 13.38
C TRP A 71 1.79 10.63 14.65
N SER A 72 1.96 11.94 14.78
CA SER A 72 2.52 12.57 15.99
C SER A 72 1.67 12.43 17.23
N LYS A 73 0.37 12.21 17.05
CA LYS A 73 -0.58 11.88 18.11
C LYS A 73 -1.70 11.04 17.54
N GLU A 74 -2.32 10.27 18.41
CA GLU A 74 -3.52 9.51 18.09
C GLU A 74 -4.77 10.38 18.11
N PHE A 75 -5.75 9.99 17.30
CA PHE A 75 -7.07 10.59 17.26
C PHE A 75 -8.14 9.52 17.02
N ASP A 76 -9.41 9.88 17.18
CA ASP A 76 -10.51 8.95 17.00
C ASP A 76 -10.53 8.39 15.57
N ALA A 77 -10.50 7.07 15.45
CA ALA A 77 -10.67 6.41 14.18
C ALA A 77 -12.14 6.48 13.74
N GLN A 78 -12.38 6.18 12.47
CA GLN A 78 -13.76 6.00 11.97
C GLN A 78 -14.46 4.80 12.62
N THR A 79 -13.69 3.79 13.03
CA THR A 79 -14.22 2.65 13.78
C THR A 79 -14.38 3.01 15.25
N GLU A 80 -15.59 2.85 15.77
CA GLU A 80 -15.92 3.17 17.16
C GLU A 80 -15.01 2.42 18.15
N GLY A 81 -14.52 3.14 19.15
CA GLY A 81 -13.64 2.60 20.19
C GLY A 81 -12.19 2.38 19.76
N ARG A 82 -11.80 2.75 18.53
CA ARG A 82 -10.44 2.61 18.03
C ARG A 82 -9.75 3.96 17.87
N LYS A 83 -8.43 3.97 18.02
CA LYS A 83 -7.59 5.15 17.76
C LYS A 83 -6.79 4.95 16.48
N GLU A 84 -6.81 5.95 15.61
CA GLU A 84 -5.98 5.98 14.42
C GLU A 84 -4.57 6.44 14.79
N ILE A 85 -3.58 5.63 14.41
CA ILE A 85 -2.16 5.84 14.73
C ILE A 85 -1.32 6.13 13.49
N GLY A 86 -1.88 5.92 12.29
CA GLY A 86 -1.12 6.04 11.05
C GLY A 86 -1.85 5.55 9.81
N LEU A 87 -1.11 5.50 8.70
CA LEU A 87 -1.51 4.86 7.45
C LEU A 87 -0.55 3.75 7.06
N LYS A 88 -1.10 2.80 6.32
CA LYS A 88 -0.35 1.83 5.52
C LYS A 88 -0.60 2.13 4.05
N ILE A 89 0.41 2.66 3.37
CA ILE A 89 0.33 3.10 1.97
C ILE A 89 1.02 2.06 1.10
N LYS A 90 0.25 1.39 0.25
CA LYS A 90 0.75 0.37 -0.67
C LYS A 90 1.52 1.01 -1.83
N MET A 91 2.31 0.20 -2.53
CA MET A 91 3.09 0.67 -3.68
C MET A 91 2.21 1.19 -4.84
N ASP A 92 0.94 0.82 -4.91
CA ASP A 92 -0.01 1.36 -5.89
C ASP A 92 -0.61 2.74 -5.50
N GLY A 93 -0.23 3.29 -4.34
CA GLY A 93 -0.74 4.55 -3.80
C GLY A 93 -2.05 4.43 -3.03
N SER A 94 -2.71 3.26 -3.03
CA SER A 94 -3.84 3.01 -2.14
C SER A 94 -3.37 2.88 -0.69
N TYR A 95 -4.24 3.15 0.27
CA TYR A 95 -3.86 3.07 1.68
C TYR A 95 -4.99 2.57 2.59
N THR A 96 -4.61 2.04 3.74
CA THR A 96 -5.50 1.67 4.84
C THR A 96 -5.12 2.40 6.13
N ARG A 97 -6.06 2.48 7.08
CA ARG A 97 -5.82 3.08 8.39
C ARG A 97 -5.15 2.09 9.32
N SER A 98 -4.06 2.51 9.95
CA SER A 98 -3.48 1.80 11.08
C SER A 98 -4.24 2.23 12.34
N VAL A 99 -4.94 1.29 12.97
CA VAL A 99 -5.77 1.55 14.16
C VAL A 99 -5.42 0.60 15.30
N ARG A 100 -5.52 1.08 16.54
CA ARG A 100 -5.36 0.27 17.76
C ARG A 100 -6.54 0.40 18.69
#